data_AF-A0A523U6A2-F1
#
_entry.id   AF-A0A523U6A2-F1
#
_cell.length_a   1.000
_cell.length_b   1.000
_cell.length_c   1.000
_cell.angle_alpha   90.00
_cell.angle_beta   90.00
_cell.angle_gamma   90.00
#
_symmetry.space_group_name_H-M   'P 1'
#
loop_
_entity.id
_entity.type
_entity.pdbx_description
1 polymer ?
#
loop_
_entity_poly.entity_id
_entity_poly.type
_entity_poly.pdbx_seq_one_letter_code
_entity_poly.pdbx_strand_id
1 'polypeptide(L)'
;VLCMGACACSGAFYNAYHVVQGADQIVPVDIYIPGCPPRPETLLQAIVMLQKKVRNQTFMDLREEKKKLYDMATGEYFDQPAVDGEYDFLRFTKGL
;
A
#
# COMPACT_ATOMS: atom_id res chain seq x y z
N VAL A 1 4.20 -3.00 5.38
CA VAL A 1 4.82 -3.70 4.24
C VAL A 1 4.70 -2.86 2.98
N LEU A 2 5.69 -2.87 2.08
CA LEU A 2 5.66 -2.08 0.83
C LEU A 2 5.49 -3.01 -0.38
N CYS A 3 4.55 -2.70 -1.27
CA CYS A 3 4.35 -3.42 -2.53
C CYS A 3 5.12 -2.77 -3.67
N MET A 4 5.92 -3.57 -4.37
CA MET A 4 6.77 -3.10 -5.45
C MET A 4 6.40 -3.76 -6.77
N GLY A 5 5.96 -2.94 -7.72
CA GLY A 5 5.70 -3.34 -9.09
C GLY A 5 4.38 -4.07 -9.30
N ALA A 6 4.00 -4.20 -10.56
CA ALA A 6 2.68 -4.69 -10.97
C ALA A 6 2.41 -6.12 -10.49
N CYS A 7 3.43 -6.98 -10.41
CA CYS A 7 3.28 -8.35 -9.94
C CYS A 7 2.81 -8.41 -8.48
N ALA A 8 3.38 -7.59 -7.60
CA ALA A 8 3.02 -7.58 -6.18
C ALA A 8 1.71 -6.81 -5.91
N CYS A 9 1.44 -5.75 -6.68
CA CYS A 9 0.25 -4.94 -6.49
C CYS A 9 -1.05 -5.62 -6.96
N SER A 10 -1.01 -6.32 -8.10
CA SER A 10 -2.24 -6.83 -8.73
C SER A 10 -2.08 -8.16 -9.48
N GLY A 11 -0.94 -8.85 -9.36
CA GLY A 11 -0.66 -10.06 -10.16
C GLY A 11 -0.34 -9.79 -11.64
N ALA A 12 -0.46 -8.52 -12.09
CA ALA A 12 -0.14 -8.05 -13.43
C ALA A 12 -0.65 -8.94 -14.57
N PHE A 13 0.26 -9.39 -15.45
CA PHE A 13 -0.03 -10.18 -16.64
C PHE A 13 -0.19 -11.68 -16.34
N TYR A 14 0.06 -12.11 -15.11
CA TYR A 14 0.07 -13.52 -14.73
C TYR A 14 -1.26 -13.91 -14.10
N ASN A 15 -2.24 -14.26 -14.94
CA ASN A 15 -3.45 -14.97 -14.50
C ASN A 15 -3.21 -16.48 -14.57
N ALA A 16 -2.33 -16.98 -13.70
CA ALA A 16 -1.98 -18.39 -13.62
C ALA A 16 -2.41 -18.99 -12.28
N TYR A 17 -2.69 -20.29 -12.26
CA TYR A 17 -3.19 -21.01 -11.08
C TYR A 17 -2.26 -20.95 -9.86
N HIS A 18 -0.98 -20.63 -10.07
CA HIS A 18 0.05 -20.57 -9.04
C HIS A 18 0.35 -19.13 -8.58
N VAL A 19 -0.39 -18.12 -9.05
CA VAL A 19 -0.14 -16.70 -8.74
C VAL A 19 -1.34 -16.09 -8.03
N VAL A 20 -1.08 -15.45 -6.88
CA VAL A 20 -2.06 -14.66 -6.14
C VAL A 20 -2.16 -13.27 -6.78
N GLN A 21 -3.37 -12.78 -7.02
CA GLN A 21 -3.66 -11.51 -7.71
C GLN A 21 -3.48 -10.28 -6.79
N GLY A 22 -2.32 -10.20 -6.13
CA GLY A 22 -1.94 -9.12 -5.22
C GLY A 22 -1.50 -9.62 -3.85
N ALA A 23 -0.43 -9.03 -3.31
CA ALA A 23 0.10 -9.37 -1.99
C ALA A 23 -0.81 -8.91 -0.83
N ASP A 24 -1.73 -7.98 -1.12
CA ASP A 24 -2.67 -7.42 -0.13
C ASP A 24 -3.67 -8.44 0.41
N GLN A 25 -3.87 -9.55 -0.31
CA GLN A 25 -4.74 -10.64 0.15
C GLN A 25 -4.13 -11.44 1.32
N ILE A 26 -2.81 -11.37 1.52
CA ILE A 26 -2.10 -12.17 2.53
C ILE A 26 -1.56 -11.27 3.64
N VAL A 27 -1.01 -10.11 3.26
CA VAL A 27 -0.36 -9.19 4.18
C VAL A 27 -0.83 -7.77 3.87
N PRO A 28 -1.26 -6.98 4.87
CA PRO A 28 -1.70 -5.61 4.63
C PRO A 28 -0.54 -4.74 4.13
N VAL A 29 -0.82 -4.02 3.05
CA VAL A 29 0.16 -3.20 2.36
C VAL A 29 0.02 -1.73 2.78
N ASP A 30 1.15 -1.10 3.12
CA ASP A 30 1.20 0.30 3.54
C ASP A 30 1.22 1.30 2.38
N ILE A 31 2.00 0.96 1.34
CA ILE A 31 2.30 1.81 0.19
C ILE A 31 2.47 0.93 -1.04
N TYR A 32 1.89 1.38 -2.16
CA TYR A 32 1.98 0.74 -3.47
C TYR A 32 2.91 1.52 -4.40
N ILE A 33 3.86 0.82 -5.03
CA ILE A 33 4.74 1.38 -6.06
C ILE A 33 4.37 0.76 -7.41
N PRO A 34 3.74 1.51 -8.34
CA PRO A 34 3.46 1.00 -9.67
C PRO A 34 4.77 0.91 -10.51
N GLY A 35 4.89 -0.14 -11.32
CA GLY A 35 6.01 -0.30 -12.26
C GLY A 35 6.24 -1.75 -12.70
N CYS A 36 6.96 -1.96 -13.81
CA CYS A 36 7.31 -3.30 -14.28
C CYS A 36 8.65 -3.32 -15.02
N PRO A 37 9.80 -3.21 -14.32
CA PRO A 37 9.99 -2.86 -12.90
C PRO A 37 9.85 -1.34 -12.65
N PRO A 38 9.65 -0.88 -11.40
CA PRO A 38 9.54 0.55 -11.10
C PRO A 38 10.86 1.29 -11.38
N ARG A 39 10.75 2.57 -11.73
CA ARG A 39 11.90 3.44 -11.92
C ARG A 39 12.57 3.72 -10.55
N PRO A 40 13.90 3.84 -10.50
CA PRO A 40 14.61 4.04 -9.24
C PRO A 40 14.18 5.33 -8.52
N GLU A 41 13.78 6.37 -9.26
CA GLU A 41 13.26 7.61 -8.69
C GLU A 41 11.94 7.38 -7.95
N THR A 42 11.03 6.58 -8.53
CA THR A 42 9.75 6.24 -7.91
C THR A 42 9.94 5.40 -6.64
N LEU A 43 10.93 4.50 -6.65
CA LEU A 43 11.29 3.73 -5.47
C LEU A 43 11.83 4.62 -4.35
N LEU A 44 12.70 5.59 -4.68
CA LEU A 44 13.23 6.53 -3.71
C LEU A 44 12.11 7.41 -3.11
N GLN A 45 11.19 7.89 -3.95
CA GLN A 45 10.03 8.66 -3.50
C GLN A 45 9.16 7.86 -2.53
N ALA A 46 8.90 6.58 -2.81
CA ALA A 46 8.11 5.72 -1.94
C ALA A 46 8.76 5.49 -0.57
N ILE A 47 10.10 5.39 -0.51
CA ILE A 47 10.83 5.31 0.76
C ILE A 47 10.68 6.61 1.57
N VAL A 48 10.78 7.76 0.92
CA VAL A 48 10.58 9.07 1.57
C VAL A 48 9.13 9.20 2.09
N MET A 49 8.14 8.76 1.31
CA MET A 49 6.74 8.72 1.73
C MET A 49 6.54 7.80 2.94
N LEU A 50 7.19 6.63 2.96
CA LEU A 50 7.14 5.72 4.10
C LEU A 50 7.72 6.35 5.36
N GLN A 51 8.86 7.04 5.25
CA GLN A 51 9.47 7.75 6.37
C GLN A 51 8.55 8.86 6.92
N LYS A 52 7.82 9.57 6.04
CA LYS A 52 6.82 10.57 6.44
C LYS A 52 5.63 9.91 7.16
N LYS A 53 5.13 8.78 6.64
CA LYS A 53 4.04 8.00 7.25
C LYS A 53 4.40 7.57 8.67
N VAL A 54 5.59 6.99 8.87
CA VAL A 54 6.06 6.56 10.20
C VAL A 54 6.25 7.75 11.14
N ARG A 55 6.74 8.89 10.66
CA ARG A 55 6.92 10.09 11.50
C ARG A 55 5.59 10.67 12.00
N ASN A 56 4.55 10.57 11.18
CA ASN A 56 3.23 11.13 11.50
C ASN A 56 2.36 10.17 12.32
N GLN A 57 2.73 8.89 12.43
CA GLN A 57 2.04 7.92 13.27
C GLN A 57 2.39 8.15 14.74
N THR A 58 1.38 8.37 15.59
CA THR A 58 1.59 8.44 17.04
C THR A 58 1.52 7.03 17.66
N PHE A 59 2.16 6.83 18.82
CA PHE A 59 2.22 5.52 19.48
C PHE A 59 0.83 4.96 19.85
N MET A 60 -0.18 5.82 20.03
CA MET A 60 -1.55 5.40 20.34
C MET A 60 -2.24 4.81 19.10
N ASP A 61 -2.00 5.37 17.92
CA ASP A 61 -2.58 4.88 16.65
C ASP A 61 -2.06 3.48 16.30
N LEU A 62 -0.77 3.22 16.56
CA LEU A 62 -0.14 1.91 16.35
C LEU A 62 -0.77 0.81 17.20
N ARG A 63 -1.26 1.15 18.41
CA ARG A 63 -1.88 0.19 19.32
C ARG A 63 -3.29 -0.20 18.86
N GLU A 64 -4.04 0.73 18.29
CA GLU A 64 -5.36 0.45 17.70
C GLU A 64 -5.24 -0.30 16.37
N GLU A 65 -4.28 0.08 15.52
CA GLU A 65 -4.02 -0.60 14.24
C GLU A 65 -3.53 -2.03 14.45
N LYS A 66 -2.66 -2.28 15.43
CA LYS A 66 -2.20 -3.64 15.77
C LYS A 66 -3.29 -4.50 16.42
N LYS A 67 -4.25 -3.87 17.11
CA LYS A 67 -5.42 -4.57 17.67
C LYS A 67 -6.38 -4.97 16.55
N LYS A 68 -6.68 -4.05 15.62
CA LYS A 68 -7.43 -4.32 14.38
C LYS A 68 -6.77 -5.39 13.52
N LEU A 69 -5.44 -5.38 13.42
CA LEU A 69 -4.65 -6.40 12.69
C LEU A 69 -4.80 -7.81 13.29
N TYR A 70 -4.86 -7.93 14.62
CA TYR A 70 -5.11 -9.20 15.30
C TYR A 70 -6.57 -9.65 15.14
N ASP A 71 -7.52 -8.72 15.16
CA ASP A 71 -8.95 -8.98 14.95
C ASP A 71 -9.23 -9.39 13.48
N MET A 72 -8.48 -8.87 12.51
CA MET A 72 -8.56 -9.21 11.07
C MET A 72 -8.19 -10.67 10.76
N ALA A 73 -7.24 -11.25 11.51
CA ALA A 73 -6.89 -12.66 11.38
C ALA A 73 -8.03 -13.62 11.79
N THR A 74 -9.09 -13.12 12.44
CA THR A 74 -10.23 -13.91 12.94
C THR A 74 -11.47 -13.92 12.04
N GLY A 75 -11.39 -13.34 10.83
CA GLY A 75 -12.28 -13.71 9.73
C GLY A 75 -13.57 -12.89 9.58
N GLU A 76 -13.47 -11.57 9.50
CA GLU A 76 -14.47 -10.75 8.82
C GLU A 76 -13.79 -9.94 7.71
N TYR A 77 -14.22 -10.18 6.48
CA TYR A 77 -14.03 -9.27 5.34
C TYR A 77 -14.75 -7.97 5.69
N PHE A 78 -14.03 -7.04 6.31
CA PHE A 78 -14.48 -5.68 6.47
C PHE A 78 -13.89 -4.86 5.33
N ASP A 79 -14.74 -4.52 4.38
CA ASP A 79 -14.48 -3.40 3.49
C ASP A 79 -14.19 -2.15 4.32
N GLN A 80 -13.23 -1.35 3.82
CA GLN A 80 -12.96 0.06 4.13
C GLN A 80 -12.03 0.37 5.32
N PRO A 81 -11.20 1.43 5.21
CA PRO A 81 -11.53 2.69 4.55
C PRO A 81 -10.61 3.10 3.42
N ALA A 82 -11.21 3.88 2.53
CA ALA A 82 -10.54 4.87 1.70
C ALA A 82 -9.60 5.69 2.60
N VAL A 83 -8.32 5.29 2.66
CA VAL A 83 -7.25 6.15 3.13
C VAL A 83 -6.94 7.09 1.98
N ASP A 84 -7.69 8.18 2.01
CA ASP A 84 -7.48 9.49 1.43
C ASP A 84 -6.86 9.52 0.03
N GLY A 85 -7.69 9.96 -0.93
CA GLY A 85 -7.32 10.19 -2.32
C GLY A 85 -6.15 11.16 -2.49
N GLU A 86 -4.94 10.67 -2.31
CA GLU A 86 -3.71 11.35 -2.65
C GLU A 86 -2.72 10.35 -3.28
N TYR A 87 -3.10 9.89 -4.47
CA TYR A 87 -2.12 9.65 -5.52
C TYR A 87 -1.45 11.01 -5.82
N ASP A 88 -0.43 11.38 -5.04
CA ASP A 88 0.24 12.68 -5.15
C ASP A 88 1.23 12.72 -6.34
N PHE A 89 0.71 12.41 -7.52
CA PHE A 89 1.33 12.71 -8.81
C PHE A 89 0.47 13.67 -9.64
N LEU A 90 -0.74 14.03 -9.19
CA LEU A 90 -1.70 14.86 -9.94
C LEU A 90 -1.98 16.25 -9.36
N ARG A 91 -1.24 16.71 -8.34
CA ARG A 91 -1.42 18.08 -7.79
C ARG A 91 -0.25 19.03 -8.03
N PHE A 92 0.40 18.92 -9.19
CA PHE A 92 1.21 20.02 -9.75
C PHE A 92 0.54 20.72 -10.94
N THR A 93 -0.57 20.20 -11.49
CA THR A 93 -1.16 20.71 -12.75
C THR A 93 -2.62 21.18 -12.67
N LYS A 94 -3.24 21.24 -11.48
CA LYS A 94 -4.54 21.92 -11.28
C LYS A 94 -4.46 23.02 -10.22
N GLY A 95 -3.53 23.95 -10.48
CA GLY A 95 -3.45 25.28 -9.89
C GLY A 95 -3.66 26.37 -10.95
N LEU A 96 -4.57 26.11 -11.90
CA LEU A 96 -5.11 27.02 -12.90
C LEU A 96 -6.58 26.64 -13.13
#